data_AF-A0A7X7T2S9-F1
#
_entry.id   AF-A0A7X7T2S9-F1
#
_cell.length_a   1.000
_cell.length_b   1.000
_cell.length_c   1.000
_cell.angle_alpha   90.00
_cell.angle_beta   90.00
_cell.angle_gamma   90.00
#
_symmetry.space_group_name_H-M   'P 1'
#
loop_
_entity.id
_entity.type
_entity.pdbx_description
1 polymer ?
#
loop_
_entity_poly.entity_id
_entity_poly.type
_entity_poly.pdbx_seq_one_letter_code
_entity_poly.pdbx_strand_id
1 'polypeptide(L)' 'KEECVWLHTFTSYTHARREVMSWIHRDNTRRPHAALGSKSPAEFRAQQLTQVA' A
#
# COMPACT_ATOMS: atom_id res chain seq x y z
N LYS A 1 -6.96 4.55 0.98
CA LYS A 1 -6.28 5.10 -0.23
C LYS A 1 -6.32 6.63 -0.25
N GLU A 2 -7.47 7.25 0.01
CA GLU A 2 -7.61 8.73 0.11
C GLU A 2 -6.80 9.35 1.25
N GLU A 3 -6.49 8.56 2.29
CA GLU A 3 -5.61 8.92 3.41
C GLU A 3 -4.27 9.56 2.97
N CYS A 4 -3.69 9.13 1.85
CA CYS A 4 -2.49 9.77 1.29
C CYS A 4 -2.72 11.24 0.95
N VAL A 5 -3.87 11.57 0.39
CA VAL A 5 -4.24 12.94 -0.01
C VAL A 5 -4.55 13.80 1.22
N TRP A 6 -5.14 13.23 2.26
CA TRP A 6 -5.45 13.97 3.48
C TRP A 6 -4.22 14.26 4.34
N LEU A 7 -3.21 13.38 4.31
CA LEU A 7 -2.02 13.52 5.15
C LEU A 7 -0.89 14.33 4.49
N HIS A 8 -0.98 14.64 3.20
CA HIS A 8 0.11 15.31 2.47
C HIS A 8 -0.38 16.57 1.77
N THR A 9 0.34 17.67 1.99
CA THR A 9 0.22 18.86 1.15
C THR A 9 1.17 18.71 -0.03
N PHE A 10 0.61 18.62 -1.24
CA PHE A 10 1.40 18.53 -2.46
C PHE A 10 1.81 19.91 -2.96
N THR A 11 3.08 20.08 -3.29
CA THR A 11 3.65 21.36 -3.74
C THR A 11 3.87 21.43 -5.25
N SER A 12 3.85 20.29 -5.93
CA SER A 12 3.91 20.17 -7.39
C SER A 12 3.38 18.82 -7.83
N TYR A 13 3.07 18.68 -9.12
CA TYR A 13 2.68 17.40 -9.70
C TYR A 13 3.75 16.32 -9.52
N THR A 14 5.03 16.66 -9.74
CA THR A 14 6.15 15.72 -9.59
C THR A 14 6.26 15.23 -8.14
N HIS A 15 6.11 16.13 -7.17
CA HIS A 15 6.09 15.78 -5.75
C HIS A 15 4.88 14.88 -5.42
N ALA A 16 3.68 15.25 -5.88
CA ALA A 16 2.47 14.44 -5.68
C ALA A 16 2.63 13.02 -6.23
N ARG A 17 3.15 12.88 -7.45
CA ARG A 17 3.37 11.57 -8.07
C ARG A 17 4.33 10.71 -7.24
N ARG A 18 5.41 11.29 -6.73
CA ARG A 18 6.37 10.58 -5.87
C ARG A 18 5.73 10.11 -4.57
N GLU A 19 5.05 11.00 -3.86
CA GLU A 19 4.41 10.69 -2.57
C GLU A 19 3.32 9.63 -2.71
N VAL A 20 2.47 9.75 -3.74
CA VAL A 20 1.42 8.76 -4.00
C VAL A 20 2.02 7.38 -4.31
N MET A 21 3.07 7.30 -5.13
CA MET A 21 3.71 6.02 -5.45
C MET A 21 4.38 5.39 -4.22
N SER A 22 5.07 6.20 -3.42
CA SER A 22 5.66 5.78 -2.15
C SER A 22 4.59 5.27 -1.18
N TRP A 23 3.47 5.99 -1.07
CA TRP A 23 2.34 5.60 -0.24
C TRP A 23 1.76 4.26 -0.67
N ILE A 24 1.46 4.09 -1.96
CA ILE A 24 0.90 2.84 -2.51
C ILE A 24 1.85 1.67 -2.23
N HIS A 25 3.16 1.88 -2.43
CA HIS A 25 4.14 0.85 -2.14
C HIS A 25 4.11 0.45 -0.66
N ARG A 26 4.11 1.43 0.25
CA ARG A 26 4.07 1.17 1.70
C ARG A 26 2.76 0.49 2.12
N ASP A 27 1.62 0.94 1.60
CA ASP A 27 0.30 0.36 1.85
C ASP A 27 0.27 -1.12 1.46
N ASN A 28 0.77 -1.44 0.25
CA ASN A 28 0.78 -2.81 -0.26
C ASN A 28 1.80 -3.74 0.41
N THR A 29 2.91 -3.21 0.92
CA THR A 29 4.03 -4.05 1.42
C THR A 29 4.15 -4.08 2.93
N ARG A 30 3.58 -3.12 3.65
CA ARG A 30 3.81 -2.97 5.10
C ARG A 30 2.56 -2.79 5.93
N ARG A 31 1.45 -2.31 5.36
CA ARG A 31 0.26 -2.04 6.16
C ARG A 31 -0.48 -3.35 6.43
N PRO A 32 -0.70 -3.74 7.68
CA PRO A 32 -1.56 -4.88 7.99
C PRO A 32 -3.02 -4.50 7.77
N HIS A 33 -3.78 -5.39 7.12
CA HIS A 33 -5.21 -5.20 6.91
C HIS A 33 -5.99 -6.28 7.69
N ALA A 34 -6.91 -5.86 8.54
CA ALA A 34 -7.73 -6.78 9.33
C ALA A 34 -8.52 -7.76 8.43
N ALA A 35 -9.02 -7.29 7.28
CA ALA A 35 -9.70 -8.12 6.28
C ALA A 35 -8.81 -9.22 5.67
N LEU A 36 -7.48 -9.07 5.75
CA LEU A 36 -6.50 -10.06 5.30
C LEU A 36 -5.91 -10.87 6.46
N GLY A 37 -6.54 -10.83 7.63
CA GLY A 37 -6.04 -11.49 8.84
C GLY A 37 -4.76 -10.83 9.38
N SER A 38 -4.74 -9.49 9.38
CA SER A 38 -3.61 -8.66 9.83
C SER A 38 -2.33 -8.79 8.98
N LYS A 39 -2.48 -9.20 7.72
CA LYS A 39 -1.39 -9.27 6.74
C LYS A 39 -1.42 -8.07 5.80
N SER A 40 -0.28 -7.74 5.22
CA SER A 40 -0.20 -6.85 4.08
C SER A 40 -0.70 -7.54 2.80
N PRO A 41 -1.11 -6.77 1.77
CA PRO A 41 -1.52 -7.33 0.49
C PRO A 41 -0.41 -8.18 -0.16
N ALA A 42 0.86 -7.77 -0.03
CA ALA A 42 2.00 -8.52 -0.52
C ALA A 42 2.15 -9.88 0.19
N GLU A 43 2.07 -9.91 1.53
CA GLU A 43 2.14 -11.15 2.31
C GLU A 43 0.98 -12.10 2.00
N PHE A 44 -0.24 -11.55 1.89
CA PHE A 44 -1.42 -12.33 1.55
C PHE A 44 -1.28 -12.96 0.16
N ARG A 45 -0.81 -12.20 -0.84
CA ARG A 45 -0.57 -12.72 -2.20
C ARG A 45 0.52 -13.79 -2.22
N ALA A 46 1.62 -13.59 -1.48
CA ALA A 46 2.69 -14.58 -1.38
C ALA A 46 2.16 -15.92 -0.85
N GLN A 47 1.30 -15.88 0.17
CA GLN A 47 0.68 -17.09 0.73
C GLN A 47 -0.28 -17.78 -0.24
N GLN A 48 -1.08 -17.02 -0.98
CA GLN A 48 -1.96 -17.58 -2.01
C GLN A 48 -1.17 -18.30 -3.11
N LEU A 49 -0.01 -17.76 -3.52
CA LEU A 49 0.87 -18.42 -4.50
C LEU A 49 1.42 -19.75 -3.98
N THR A 50 1.73 -19.85 -2.69
CA THR A 50 2.17 -21.10 -2.07
C THR A 50 1.06 -22.14 -1.94
N GLN A 51 -0.21 -21.73 -1.80
CA GLN A 51 -1.35 -22.64 -1.69
C GLN A 51 -1.83 -23.23 -3.02
N VAL A 52 -1.44 -22.63 -4.14
CA VAL A 52 -1.84 -23.07 -5.50
C VAL A 52 -0.76 -23.94 -6.17
N ALA A 53 0.39 -24.14 -5.53
CA ALA A 53 1.49 -25.00 -5.97
C ALA A 53 1.42 -26.38 -5.31
#